data_AF-A0A842S9A4-F1
#
_entry.id   AF-A0A842S9A4-F1
#
_cell.length_a   1.000
_cell.length_b   1.000
_cell.length_c   1.000
_cell.angle_alpha   90.00
_cell.angle_beta   90.00
_cell.angle_gamma   90.00
#
_symmetry.space_group_name_H-M   'P 1'
#
loop_
_entity.id
_entity.type
_entity.pdbx_description
1 polymer ?
#
loop_
_entity_poly.entity_id
_entity_poly.type
_entity_poly.pdbx_seq_one_letter_code
_entity_poly.pdbx_strand_id
1 'polypeptide(L)'
;MLNTKVDAELTKKAEDSFENIKETIKGIYNILDFTLDKDDVYFQMGIDNVTSLYQNLLELLTNEEGLKEFMKKFRKSEVEIDIPLDNITKN
;
A
#
# COMPACT_ATOMS: atom_id res chain seq x y z
N MET A 1 5.84 -4.64 33.02
CA MET A 1 6.84 -5.36 32.19
C MET A 1 6.22 -6.23 31.08
N LEU A 2 4.91 -6.51 31.06
CA LEU A 2 4.25 -7.23 29.97
C LEU A 2 3.88 -6.33 28.76
N ASN A 3 3.49 -5.07 28.99
CA ASN A 3 3.12 -4.13 27.91
C ASN A 3 4.25 -3.85 26.91
N THR A 4 5.48 -3.68 27.40
CA THR A 4 6.62 -3.28 26.56
C THR A 4 7.02 -4.33 25.53
N LYS A 5 6.73 -5.62 25.78
CA LYS A 5 6.98 -6.69 24.79
C LYS A 5 5.92 -6.74 23.70
N VAL A 6 4.65 -6.52 24.07
CA VAL A 6 3.54 -6.47 23.11
C VAL A 6 3.70 -5.27 22.17
N ASP A 7 4.09 -4.12 22.70
CA ASP A 7 4.35 -2.93 21.89
C ASP A 7 5.50 -3.16 20.89
N ALA A 8 6.60 -3.78 21.32
CA ALA A 8 7.73 -4.09 20.43
C ALA A 8 7.36 -5.08 19.31
N GLU A 9 6.53 -6.09 19.60
CA GLU A 9 6.07 -7.04 18.58
C GLU A 9 5.14 -6.37 17.55
N LEU A 10 4.24 -5.48 18.01
CA LEU A 10 3.34 -4.72 17.13
C LEU A 10 4.11 -3.73 16.26
N THR A 11 5.11 -3.04 16.82
CA THR A 11 6.01 -2.17 16.05
C THR A 11 6.73 -2.97 14.96
N LYS A 12 7.31 -4.11 15.31
CA LYS A 12 7.98 -4.97 14.32
C LYS A 12 7.03 -5.42 13.21
N LYS A 13 5.81 -5.83 13.54
CA LYS A 13 4.81 -6.21 12.53
C LYS A 13 4.46 -5.06 11.59
N ALA A 14 4.41 -3.82 12.10
CA ALA A 14 4.16 -2.64 11.28
C ALA A 14 5.34 -2.37 10.33
N GLU A 15 6.58 -2.49 10.81
CA GLU A 15 7.80 -2.38 9.99
C GLU A 15 7.84 -3.45 8.90
N ASP A 16 7.61 -4.72 9.25
CA ASP A 16 7.55 -5.83 8.31
C ASP A 16 6.43 -5.61 7.27
N SER A 17 5.28 -5.07 7.69
CA SER A 17 4.18 -4.73 6.77
C SER A 17 4.56 -3.62 5.80
N PHE A 18 5.29 -2.61 6.26
CA PHE A 18 5.78 -1.53 5.39
C PHE A 18 6.77 -2.05 4.33
N GLU A 19 7.71 -2.92 4.72
CA GLU A 19 8.63 -3.54 3.75
C GLU A 19 7.87 -4.42 2.75
N ASN A 20 6.85 -5.16 3.19
CA ASN A 20 6.00 -5.94 2.28
C ASN A 20 5.26 -5.06 1.27
N ILE A 21 4.75 -3.89 1.70
CA ILE A 21 4.10 -2.94 0.78
C ILE A 21 5.10 -2.43 -0.25
N LYS A 22 6.32 -2.07 0.17
CA LYS A 22 7.38 -1.60 -0.74
C LYS A 22 7.77 -2.66 -1.77
N GLU A 23 7.96 -3.91 -1.34
CA GLU A 23 8.27 -5.00 -2.27
C GLU A 23 7.08 -5.32 -3.20
N THR A 24 5.85 -5.16 -2.74
CA THR A 24 4.65 -5.32 -3.58
C THR A 24 4.61 -4.27 -4.69
N ILE A 25 4.82 -2.98 -4.35
CA ILE A 25 4.85 -1.88 -5.31
C ILE A 25 5.95 -2.12 -6.37
N LYS A 26 7.14 -2.54 -5.92
CA LYS A 26 8.25 -2.91 -6.81
C LYS A 26 7.90 -4.12 -7.68
N GLY A 27 7.21 -5.11 -7.15
CA GLY A 27 6.71 -6.26 -7.90
C GLY A 27 5.77 -5.84 -9.04
N ILE A 28 4.84 -4.92 -8.76
CA ILE A 28 3.92 -4.39 -9.78
C ILE A 28 4.71 -3.65 -10.87
N TYR A 29 5.66 -2.79 -10.50
CA TYR A 29 6.55 -2.12 -11.45
C TYR A 29 7.27 -3.13 -12.36
N ASN A 30 7.87 -4.17 -11.77
CA ASN A 30 8.62 -5.17 -12.52
C ASN A 30 7.72 -5.96 -13.49
N ILE A 31 6.48 -6.26 -13.09
CA ILE A 31 5.51 -6.92 -13.97
C ILE A 31 5.22 -6.01 -15.16
N LEU A 32 4.96 -4.72 -14.94
CA LEU A 32 4.72 -3.77 -16.02
C LEU A 32 5.93 -3.68 -16.97
N ASP A 33 7.14 -3.52 -16.43
CA ASP A 33 8.39 -3.40 -17.21
C ASP A 33 8.74 -4.66 -18.00
N PHE A 34 8.32 -5.84 -17.51
CA PHE A 34 8.50 -7.10 -18.20
C PHE A 34 7.42 -7.37 -19.27
N THR A 35 6.19 -6.89 -19.06
CA THR A 35 5.04 -7.30 -19.88
C THR A 35 4.69 -6.31 -20.99
N LEU A 36 4.99 -5.03 -20.82
CA LEU A 36 4.62 -3.97 -21.75
C LEU A 36 5.87 -3.33 -22.35
N ASP A 37 5.73 -2.85 -23.58
CA ASP A 37 6.78 -2.06 -24.22
C ASP A 37 6.88 -0.69 -23.52
N LYS A 38 8.08 -0.12 -23.45
CA LYS A 38 8.31 1.17 -22.76
C LYS A 38 7.65 2.34 -23.47
N ASP A 39 7.45 2.21 -24.78
CA ASP A 39 6.74 3.18 -25.59
C ASP A 39 5.21 2.95 -25.57
N ASP A 40 4.73 1.91 -24.88
CA ASP A 40 3.30 1.64 -24.72
C ASP A 40 2.67 2.65 -23.73
N VAL A 41 1.58 3.28 -24.13
CA VAL A 41 0.81 4.20 -23.29
C VAL A 41 0.35 3.54 -21.98
N TYR A 42 0.01 2.25 -22.02
CA TYR A 42 -0.39 1.50 -20.83
C TYR A 42 0.76 1.25 -19.87
N PHE A 43 2.00 1.14 -20.37
CA PHE A 43 3.18 1.08 -19.51
C PHE A 43 3.33 2.39 -18.73
N GLN A 44 3.31 3.52 -19.44
CA GLN A 44 3.44 4.84 -18.79
C GLN A 44 2.32 5.08 -17.76
N MET A 45 1.07 4.79 -18.11
CA MET A 45 -0.07 4.90 -17.19
C MET A 45 0.10 3.99 -15.96
N GLY A 46 0.61 2.78 -16.16
CA GLY A 46 0.91 1.85 -15.07
C GLY A 46 1.98 2.40 -14.13
N ILE A 47 3.09 2.91 -14.68
CA ILE A 47 4.18 3.51 -13.90
C ILE A 47 3.69 4.74 -13.12
N ASP A 48 2.88 5.59 -13.74
CA ASP A 48 2.32 6.78 -13.10
C ASP A 48 1.44 6.40 -11.91
N ASN A 49 0.59 5.38 -12.05
CA ASN A 49 -0.26 4.88 -10.98
C ASN A 49 0.54 4.28 -9.83
N VAL A 50 1.56 3.46 -10.12
CA VAL A 50 2.45 2.86 -9.10
C VAL A 50 3.21 3.94 -8.34
N THR A 51 3.72 4.95 -9.07
CA THR A 51 4.44 6.09 -8.50
C THR A 51 3.54 6.92 -7.60
N SER A 52 2.34 7.26 -8.08
CA SER A 52 1.33 8.00 -7.33
C SER A 52 0.91 7.25 -6.05
N LEU A 53 0.69 5.94 -6.15
CA LEU A 53 0.38 5.09 -4.98
C LEU A 53 1.48 5.17 -3.92
N TYR A 54 2.74 5.03 -4.32
CA TYR A 54 3.87 5.08 -3.39
C TYR A 54 4.00 6.47 -2.74
N GLN A 55 3.87 7.55 -3.52
CA GLN A 55 3.94 8.92 -3.01
C GLN A 55 2.81 9.21 -2.02
N ASN A 56 1.57 8.87 -2.35
CA ASN A 56 0.42 9.08 -1.48
C ASN A 56 0.53 8.27 -0.18
N LEU A 57 1.08 7.05 -0.25
CA LEU A 57 1.36 6.25 0.94
C LEU A 57 2.40 6.95 1.84
N LEU A 58 3.49 7.45 1.28
CA LEU A 58 4.51 8.17 2.04
C LEU A 58 3.96 9.46 2.67
N GLU A 59 3.16 10.23 1.94
CA GLU A 59 2.51 11.44 2.46
C GLU A 59 1.58 11.09 3.63
N LEU A 60 0.76 10.05 3.50
CA LEU A 60 -0.12 9.60 4.56
C LEU A 60 0.67 9.15 5.81
N LEU A 61 1.77 8.41 5.63
CA LEU A 61 2.57 7.88 6.74
C LEU A 61 3.43 8.96 7.43
N THR A 62 3.82 10.01 6.72
CA THR A 62 4.63 11.11 7.27
C THR A 62 3.80 12.22 7.91
N ASN A 63 2.50 12.27 7.62
CA ASN A 63 1.55 13.17 8.28
C ASN A 63 0.87 12.49 9.47
N GLU A 64 1.51 12.54 10.65
CA GLU A 64 1.01 11.84 11.85
C GLU A 64 -0.44 12.18 12.23
N GLU A 65 -0.84 13.45 12.14
CA GLU A 65 -2.18 13.88 12.52
C GLU A 65 -3.22 13.48 11.48
N GLY A 66 -2.88 13.62 10.19
CA GLY A 66 -3.69 13.12 9.09
C GLY A 66 -3.91 11.61 9.18
N LEU A 67 -2.86 10.86 9.49
CA LEU A 67 -2.92 9.41 9.69
C LEU A 67 -3.84 9.03 10.85
N LYS A 68 -3.76 9.72 12.00
CA LYS A 68 -4.65 9.47 13.15
C LYS A 68 -6.12 9.68 12.77
N GLU A 69 -6.45 10.77 12.08
CA GLU A 69 -7.81 11.04 11.63
C GLU A 69 -8.29 10.01 10.59
N PHE A 70 -7.43 9.63 9.64
CA PHE A 70 -7.72 8.57 8.69
C PHE A 70 -8.00 7.24 9.40
N MET A 71 -7.18 6.84 10.38
CA MET A 71 -7.38 5.61 11.13
C MET A 71 -8.71 5.61 11.91
N LYS A 72 -9.18 6.77 12.38
CA LYS A 72 -10.52 6.88 12.98
C LYS A 72 -11.63 6.60 11.96
N LYS A 73 -11.55 7.18 10.76
CA LYS A 73 -12.50 6.94 9.67
C LYS A 73 -12.47 5.48 9.20
N PHE A 74 -11.28 4.91 9.03
CA PHE A 74 -11.08 3.54 8.62
C PHE A 74 -11.69 2.54 9.60
N ARG A 75 -11.49 2.74 10.92
CA ARG A 75 -12.10 1.90 11.96
C ARG A 75 -13.63 1.99 12.01
N LYS A 76 -14.19 3.10 11.53
CA LYS A 76 -15.64 3.29 11.36
C LYS A 76 -16.16 2.77 10.02
N SER A 77 -15.29 2.19 9.20
CA SER A 77 -15.60 1.74 7.84
C SER A 77 -16.18 2.86 6.95
N GLU A 78 -15.85 4.13 7.24
CA GLU A 78 -16.24 5.29 6.41
C GLU A 78 -15.40 5.40 5.12
N VAL A 79 -14.52 4.42 4.88
CA VAL A 79 -13.69 4.32 3.68
C VAL A 79 -14.33 3.27 2.76
N GLU A 80 -15.04 3.73 1.74
CA GLU A 80 -15.52 2.87 0.67
C GLU A 80 -14.37 2.58 -0.30
N ILE A 81 -14.04 1.30 -0.47
CA ILE A 81 -13.13 0.83 -1.51
C ILE A 81 -14.00 0.12 -2.54
N ASP A 82 -14.39 0.85 -3.58
CA ASP A 82 -15.12 0.27 -4.72
C ASP A 82 -14.11 -0.35 -5.69
N ILE A 83 -13.51 -1.48 -5.26
CA ILE A 83 -12.63 -2.29 -6.11
C ILE A 83 -13.28 -3.67 -6.24
N PRO A 84 -13.66 -4.10 -7.47
CA PRO A 84 -14.18 -5.43 -7.69
C PRO A 84 -13.05 -6.47 -7.54
N LEU A 85 -12.86 -6.97 -6.32
CA LEU A 85 -11.87 -8.02 -5.99
C LEU A 85 -12.40 -9.45 -6.22
N ASP A 86 -13.67 -9.59 -6.62
CA ASP A 86 -14.42 -10.85 -6.72
C ASP A 86 -13.85 -11.88 -7.72
N ASN A 87 -12.76 -11.55 -8.42
CA ASN A 87 -12.10 -12.45 -9.38
C ASN A 87 -10.78 -13.07 -8.89
N ILE A 88 -10.32 -12.80 -7.65
CA ILE A 88 -9.00 -13.26 -7.17
C ILE A 88 -9.05 -14.64 -6.47
N THR A 89 -10.22 -15.20 -6.20
CA THR A 89 -10.37 -16.56 -5.61
C THR A 89 -10.97 -17.58 -6.59
N LYS A 90 -10.35 -17.73 -7.75
CA LYS A 90 -10.43 -18.98 -8.53
C LYS A 90 -9.05 -19.32 -9.07
N ASN A 91 -8.29 -20.09 -8.30
CA ASN A 91 -7.44 -21.21 -8.72
C ASN A 91 -6.79 -21.84 -7.49
#